data_AF-A0A3D4Z6F9-F1
#
_entry.id   AF-A0A3D4Z6F9-F1
#
_cell.length_a   1.000
_cell.length_b   1.000
_cell.length_c   1.000
_cell.angle_alpha   90.00
_cell.angle_beta   90.00
_cell.angle_gamma   90.00
#
_symmetry.space_group_name_H-M   'P 1'
#
loop_
_entity.id
_entity.type
_entity.pdbx_description
1 polymer ?
#
loop_
_entity_poly.entity_id
_entity_poly.type
_entity_poly.pdbx_seq_one_letter_code
_entity_poly.pdbx_strand_id
1 'polypeptide(L)' 'MIAIDTNVLIRYLVQDHLQQAKKAAQLIEQLETTRSLAFLSDIVLCEVVWVLQSCYQESRERIAEILE' A
#
# COMPACT_ATOMS: atom_id res chain seq x y z
N MET A 1 18.15 0.06 0.44
CA MET A 1 16.93 0.25 -0.36
C MET A 1 16.03 -0.95 -0.08
N ILE A 2 14.77 -0.72 0.28
CA ILE A 2 13.81 -1.81 0.56
C ILE A 2 12.79 -1.88 -0.57
N ALA A 3 12.19 -3.04 -0.80
CA ALA A 3 11.02 -3.19 -1.65
C ALA A 3 9.77 -3.34 -0.77
N ILE A 4 8.66 -2.70 -1.15
CA ILE A 4 7.38 -2.83 -0.46
C ILE A 4 6.57 -3.95 -1.13
N ASP A 5 6.06 -4.86 -0.31
CA ASP A 5 5.16 -5.94 -0.72
C ASP A 5 3.69 -5.47 -0.67
N THR A 6 2.83 -6.18 -1.41
CA THR A 6 1.40 -5.85 -1.56
C THR A 6 0.68 -5.76 -0.22
N ASN A 7 0.96 -6.69 0.70
CA ASN A 7 0.30 -6.73 2.01
C ASN A 7 0.59 -5.46 2.86
N VAL A 8 1.82 -4.95 2.86
CA VAL A 8 2.21 -3.75 3.60
C VAL A 8 1.50 -2.53 3.01
N LEU A 9 1.48 -2.41 1.68
CA LEU A 9 0.83 -1.29 1.01
C LEU A 9 -0.69 -1.31 1.22
N ILE A 10 -1.34 -2.48 1.13
CA ILE A 10 -2.78 -2.63 1.42
C ILE A 10 -3.12 -2.23 2.86
N ARG A 11 -2.34 -2.69 3.85
CA ARG A 11 -2.57 -2.33 5.26
C ARG A 11 -2.43 -0.82 5.50
N TYR A 12 -1.55 -0.17 4.75
CA TYR A 12 -1.43 1.29 4.79
C TYR A 12 -2.59 2.01 4.10
N LEU A 13 -3.05 1.54 2.95
CA LEU A 13 -4.12 2.20 2.19
C LEU A 13 -5.49 2.06 2.85
N VAL A 14 -5.85 0.83 3.26
CA VAL A 14 -7.20 0.53 3.77
C VAL A 14 -7.31 0.73 5.27
N GLN A 15 -6.18 0.79 5.99
CA GLN A 15 -6.14 0.94 7.45
C GLN A 15 -6.91 -0.15 8.20
N ASP A 16 -7.04 -1.33 7.59
CA ASP A 16 -7.63 -2.51 8.22
C ASP A 16 -6.60 -3.24 9.10
N HIS A 17 -7.07 -4.08 10.03
CA HIS A 17 -6.22 -4.74 11.03
C HIS A 17 -5.25 -3.77 11.75
N LEU A 18 -5.79 -3.01 12.70
CA LEU A 18 -5.14 -1.89 13.41
C LEU A 18 -3.64 -2.07 13.74
N GLN A 19 -3.22 -3.25 14.20
CA GLN A 19 -1.80 -3.49 14.54
C GLN A 19 -0.89 -3.52 13.31
N GLN A 20 -1.36 -4.09 12.19
CA GLN A 20 -0.60 -4.16 10.94
C GLN A 20 -0.61 -2.80 10.23
N ALA A 21 -1.77 -2.13 10.18
CA ALA A 21 -1.88 -0.78 9.64
C ALA A 21 -0.92 0.20 10.33
N LYS A 22 -0.84 0.18 11.67
CA LYS A 22 0.12 0.99 12.43
C LYS A 22 1.57 0.71 12.05
N LYS A 23 1.94 -0.56 11.86
CA LYS A 23 3.31 -0.92 11.44
C LYS A 23 3.62 -0.47 10.02
N ALA A 24 2.65 -0.59 9.11
CA ALA A 24 2.81 -0.12 7.74
C ALA A 24 2.94 1.41 7.68
N ALA A 25 2.12 2.15 8.43
CA ALA A 25 2.22 3.60 8.55
C ALA A 25 3.58 4.04 9.11
N GLN A 26 4.04 3.41 10.20
CA GLN A 26 5.36 3.69 10.78
C GLN A 26 6.49 3.46 9.78
N LEU A 27 6.42 2.41 8.97
CA LEU A 27 7.42 2.16 7.92
C LEU A 27 7.45 3.30 6.90
N ILE A 28 6.30 3.75 6.42
CA ILE A 28 6.21 4.82 5.42
C ILE A 28 6.68 6.16 6.00
N GLU A 29 6.27 6.50 7.23
CA GLU A 29 6.74 7.69 7.95
C GLU A 29 8.27 7.67 8.16
N GLN A 30 8.86 6.50 8.42
CA GLN A 30 10.31 6.34 8.53
C GLN A 30 11.03 6.58 7.21
N LEU A 31 10.47 6.12 6.09
CA LEU A 31 11.03 6.38 4.75
C LEU A 31 11.07 7.88 4.45
N GLU A 32 9.99 8.59 4.79
CA GLU A 32 9.92 10.06 4.66
C GLU A 32 10.95 10.76 5.56
N THR A 33 10.97 10.41 6.85
CA THR A 33 11.88 11.00 7.85
C THR A 33 13.35 10.83 7.46
N THR A 34 13.70 9.65 6.96
CA THR A 34 15.08 9.32 6.57
C THR A 34 15.42 9.72 5.14
N ARG A 35 14.46 10.26 4.37
CA ARG A 35 14.57 10.54 2.93
C ARG A 35 15.05 9.33 2.13
N SER A 36 14.61 8.15 2.53
CA SER A 36 14.95 6.88 1.90
C SER A 36 13.91 6.53 0.83
N LEU A 37 14.37 6.02 -0.31
CA LEU A 37 13.47 5.49 -1.32
C LEU A 37 13.12 4.03 -1.04
N ALA A 38 11.85 3.70 -1.24
CA ALA A 38 11.37 2.33 -1.35
C ALA A 38 11.09 1.99 -2.82
N PHE A 39 11.35 0.74 -3.19
CA PHE A 39 11.04 0.21 -4.50
C PHE A 39 9.63 -0.38 -4.51
N LEU A 40 8.84 0.02 -5.50
CA LEU A 40 7.56 -0.60 -5.84
C LEU A 40 7.69 -1.19 -7.24
N SER A 41 7.32 -2.46 -7.38
CA SER A 41 7.31 -3.13 -8.68
C SER A 41 5.95 -3.00 -9.33
N ASP A 42 5.91 -3.08 -10.67
CA ASP A 42 4.64 -3.09 -11.42
C ASP A 42 3.74 -4.26 -10.99
N ILE A 43 4.32 -5.40 -10.62
CA ILE A 43 3.57 -6.57 -10.12
C ILE A 43 2.85 -6.22 -8.81
N VAL A 44 3.51 -5.52 -7.88
CA VAL A 44 2.88 -5.08 -6.62
C VAL A 44 1.72 -4.13 -6.90
N LEU A 45 1.83 -3.23 -7.88
CA LEU A 45 0.71 -2.36 -8.28
C LEU A 45 -0.45 -3.17 -8.86
N CYS A 46 -0.19 -4.14 -9.74
CA CYS A 46 -1.21 -5.04 -10.27
C CYS A 46 -1.93 -5.83 -9.16
N GLU A 47 -1.18 -6.33 -8.19
CA GLU A 47 -1.74 -7.05 -7.05
C GLU A 47 -2.56 -6.13 -6.14
N VAL A 48 -2.12 -4.90 -5.87
CA VAL A 48 -2.89 -3.92 -5.11
C VAL A 48 -4.24 -3.64 -5.77
N VAL A 49 -4.26 -3.40 -7.08
CA VAL A 49 -5.51 -3.22 -7.84
C VAL A 49 -6.40 -4.46 -7.70
N TRP A 50 -5.83 -5.66 -7.86
CA TRP A 50 -6.57 -6.92 -7.73
C TRP A 50 -7.15 -7.11 -6.32
N VAL A 51 -6.38 -6.82 -5.26
CA VAL A 51 -6.83 -6.95 -3.86
C VAL A 51 -7.92 -5.93 -3.53
N LEU A 52 -7.74 -4.66 -3.90
CA LEU A 52 -8.74 -3.62 -3.64
C LEU A 52 -10.08 -3.96 -4.33
N GLN A 53 -10.02 -4.44 -5.57
CA GLN A 53 -11.21 -4.78 -6.33
C GLN A 53 -11.88 -6.09 -5.84
N SER A 54 -11.12 -7.13 -5.51
CA SER A 54 -11.66 -8.46 -5.19
C SER A 54 -11.93 -8.69 -3.70
N CYS A 55 -11.09 -8.17 -2.80
CA CYS A 55 -11.24 -8.37 -1.36
C CYS A 55 -12.01 -7.22 -0.70
N TYR A 56 -11.78 -5.97 -1.15
CA TYR A 56 -12.41 -4.79 -0.57
C TYR A 56 -13.58 -4.23 -1.40
N GLN A 57 -13.82 -4.80 -2.58
CA GLN A 57 -14.94 -4.42 -3.47
C GLN A 57 -14.90 -2.93 -3.86
N GLU A 58 -13.72 -2.34 -3.91
CA GLU A 58 -13.53 -0.95 -4.34
C GLU A 58 -13.82 -0.80 -5.84
N SER A 59 -14.40 0.35 -6.21
CA SER A 59 -14.70 0.65 -7.62
C SER A 59 -13.41 0.99 -8.38
N ARG A 60 -13.42 0.82 -9.70
CA ARG A 60 -12.25 1.13 -10.54
C ARG A 60 -11.87 2.60 -10.46
N GLU A 61 -12.87 3.48 -10.38
CA GLU A 61 -12.71 4.92 -10.24
C GLU A 61 -12.02 5.25 -8.92
N ARG A 62 -12.46 4.63 -7.82
CA ARG A 62 -11.84 4.81 -6.51
C ARG A 62 -10.41 4.28 -6.46
N ILE A 63 -10.14 3.15 -7.09
CA ILE A 63 -8.79 2.59 -7.18
C ILE A 63 -7.85 3.53 -7.94
N ALA A 64 -8.33 4.15 -9.03
CA ALA A 64 -7.54 5.15 -9.76
C ALA A 64 -7.22 6.37 -8.87
N GLU A 65 -8.22 6.91 -8.14
CA GLU A 65 -7.99 8.02 -7.19
C GLU A 65 -6.97 7.70 -6.09
N ILE A 66 -6.87 6.43 -5.67
CA ILE A 66 -5.92 5.99 -4.64
C ILE A 66 -4.48 5.92 -5.18
N LEU A 67 -4.31 5.66 -6.48
CA LEU A 67 -3.01 5.39 -7.10
C LEU A 67 -2.44 6.55 -7.93
N GLU A 68 -3.23 7.59 -8.21
CA GLU A 68 -2.80 8.86 -8.83
C GLU A 68 -2.05 9.78 -7.86
#